data_AF-A0A011UG55-F1
#
_entry.id   AF-A0A011UG55-F1
#
_cell.length_a   1.000
_cell.length_b   1.000
_cell.length_c   1.000
_cell.angle_alpha   90.00
_cell.angle_beta   90.00
_cell.angle_gamma   90.00
#
_symmetry.space_group_name_H-M   'P 1'
#
loop_
_entity.id
_entity.type
_entity.pdbx_description
1 polymer ?
#
loop_
_entity_poly.entity_id
_entity_poly.type
_entity_poly.pdbx_seq_one_letter_code
_entity_poly.pdbx_strand_id
1 'polypeptide(L)'
;MLTREQKETMLNQILELMTAIAYDEPVENAPVPEKKPEKVKMLTVRECTELIDGLSEHTVRMLVAQNKIKYIRTGEGVRGKILVNRDDLLNYFRN
;
A
#
# COMPACT_ATOMS: atom_id res chain seq x y z
N MET A 1 -56.63 -19.26 -16.54
CA MET A 1 -55.51 -20.10 -16.08
C MET A 1 -54.27 -19.63 -16.82
N LEU A 2 -53.21 -19.23 -16.11
CA LEU A 2 -51.97 -18.79 -16.76
C LEU A 2 -51.33 -19.99 -17.48
N THR A 3 -50.95 -19.84 -18.76
CA THR A 3 -50.31 -20.92 -19.53
C THR A 3 -48.91 -21.22 -18.97
N ARG A 4 -48.37 -22.42 -19.22
CA ARG A 4 -47.03 -22.80 -18.73
C ARG A 4 -45.97 -21.81 -19.21
N GLU A 5 -46.03 -21.42 -20.48
CA GLU A 5 -45.14 -20.44 -21.09
C GLU A 5 -45.21 -19.09 -20.37
N GLN A 6 -46.41 -18.61 -20.03
CA GLN A 6 -46.59 -17.36 -19.27
C GLN A 6 -45.97 -17.43 -17.86
N LYS A 7 -45.99 -18.61 -17.22
CA LYS A 7 -45.35 -18.81 -15.92
C LYS A 7 -43.83 -18.82 -16.03
N GLU A 8 -43.29 -19.45 -17.07
CA GLU A 8 -41.84 -19.47 -17.34
C GLU A 8 -41.32 -18.08 -17.68
N THR A 9 -42.05 -17.30 -18.48
CA THR A 9 -41.68 -15.91 -18.78
C THR A 9 -41.66 -15.05 -17.52
N MET A 10 -42.63 -15.23 -16.61
CA MET A 10 -42.66 -14.50 -15.35
C MET A 10 -41.50 -14.90 -14.43
N LEU A 11 -41.15 -16.18 -14.38
CA LEU A 11 -40.02 -16.66 -13.59
C LEU A 11 -38.69 -16.10 -14.10
N ASN A 12 -38.51 -16.07 -15.43
CA ASN A 12 -37.29 -15.51 -16.04
C ASN A 12 -37.16 -14.02 -15.77
N GLN A 13 -38.26 -13.26 -15.87
CA GLN A 13 -38.27 -11.82 -15.53
C GLN A 13 -37.95 -11.56 -14.06
N ILE A 14 -38.45 -12.39 -13.14
CA ILE A 14 -38.13 -12.28 -11.72
C ILE A 14 -36.67 -12.64 -11.46
N LEU A 15 -36.13 -13.67 -12.12
CA LEU A 15 -34.72 -14.06 -12.01
C LEU A 15 -33.81 -12.92 -12.48
N GLU A 16 -34.13 -12.32 -13.63
CA GLU A 16 -33.39 -11.20 -14.20
C GLU A 16 -33.40 -9.98 -13.27
N LEU A 17 -34.54 -9.65 -12.67
CA LEU A 17 -34.65 -8.59 -11.65
C LEU A 17 -33.88 -8.94 -10.38
N MET A 18 -33.91 -10.19 -9.92
CA MET A 18 -33.12 -10.64 -8.78
C MET A 18 -31.62 -10.56 -9.06
N THR A 19 -31.18 -10.93 -10.27
CA THR A 19 -29.79 -10.77 -10.68
C THR A 19 -29.43 -9.29 -10.81
N ALA A 20 -30.31 -8.46 -11.35
CA ALA A 20 -30.08 -7.02 -11.44
C ALA A 20 -29.97 -6.39 -10.05
N ILE A 21 -30.76 -6.82 -9.06
CA ILE A 21 -30.66 -6.33 -7.68
C ILE A 21 -29.42 -6.89 -6.96
N ALA A 22 -29.04 -8.14 -7.23
CA ALA A 22 -27.85 -8.76 -6.65
C ALA A 22 -26.54 -8.22 -7.23
N TYR A 23 -26.57 -7.78 -8.50
CA TYR A 23 -25.43 -7.25 -9.24
C TYR A 23 -25.59 -5.77 -9.63
N ASP A 24 -26.57 -5.06 -9.07
CA ASP A 24 -26.65 -3.58 -9.03
C ASP A 24 -25.55 -3.11 -8.06
N GLU A 25 -24.31 -3.38 -8.44
CA GLU A 25 -23.19 -2.56 -8.05
C GLU A 25 -23.30 -1.26 -8.85
N PRO A 26 -23.66 -0.14 -8.21
CA PRO A 26 -23.24 1.12 -8.76
C PRO A 26 -21.70 1.14 -8.77
N VAL A 27 -21.14 1.12 -9.98
CA VAL A 27 -20.15 2.09 -10.47
C VAL A 27 -19.06 2.39 -9.46
N GLU A 28 -17.82 1.90 -9.68
CA GLU A 28 -16.58 2.63 -9.35
C GLU A 28 -16.57 3.43 -8.02
N ASN A 29 -17.25 2.91 -7.00
CA ASN A 29 -17.41 3.47 -5.67
C ASN A 29 -17.37 2.32 -4.66
N ALA A 30 -16.55 1.30 -4.94
CA ALA A 30 -15.73 0.81 -3.85
C ALA A 30 -15.17 2.08 -3.19
N PRO A 31 -15.34 2.32 -1.87
CA PRO A 31 -14.49 3.31 -1.24
C PRO A 31 -13.09 2.86 -1.64
N VAL A 32 -12.43 3.59 -2.56
CA VAL A 32 -11.06 3.33 -2.98
C VAL A 32 -10.38 3.10 -1.66
N PRO A 33 -10.03 1.85 -1.28
CA PRO A 33 -9.92 1.48 0.13
C PRO A 33 -8.94 2.48 0.65
N GLU A 34 -9.43 3.49 1.42
CA GLU A 34 -8.71 4.76 1.58
C GLU A 34 -7.33 4.29 1.94
N LYS A 35 -6.36 4.46 1.02
CA LYS A 35 -5.11 3.70 1.10
C LYS A 35 -4.57 4.15 2.43
N LYS A 36 -4.79 3.33 3.48
CA LYS A 36 -4.59 3.77 4.86
C LYS A 36 -3.18 4.29 4.81
N PRO A 37 -2.94 5.60 5.04
CA PRO A 37 -1.72 6.25 4.60
C PRO A 37 -0.59 5.32 4.98
N GLU A 38 0.01 4.72 3.95
CA GLU A 38 0.73 3.47 4.10
C GLU A 38 1.77 3.74 5.15
N LYS A 39 1.64 3.11 6.33
CA LYS A 39 2.32 3.58 7.54
C LYS A 39 3.79 3.73 7.20
N VAL A 40 4.27 4.97 7.17
CA VAL A 40 5.61 5.27 6.63
C VAL A 40 6.61 4.52 7.50
N LYS A 41 7.23 3.48 6.92
CA LYS A 41 8.21 2.65 7.63
C LYS A 41 9.54 3.37 7.64
N MET A 42 9.87 3.91 8.81
CA MET A 42 11.16 4.50 9.09
C MET A 42 12.07 3.42 9.71
N LEU A 43 13.25 3.24 9.14
CA LEU A 43 14.26 2.29 9.58
C LEU A 43 15.38 3.01 10.31
N THR A 44 15.87 2.41 11.38
CA THR A 44 17.12 2.81 12.00
C THR A 44 18.32 2.34 11.17
N VAL A 45 19.50 2.88 11.46
CA VAL A 45 20.75 2.48 10.77
C VAL A 45 20.99 0.96 10.84
N ARG A 46 20.68 0.32 11.98
CA ARG A 46 20.82 -1.14 12.16
C ARG A 46 19.86 -1.93 11.28
N GLU A 47 18.61 -1.52 11.26
CA GLU A 47 17.60 -2.18 10.42
C GLU A 47 17.90 -1.98 8.92
N CYS A 48 18.55 -0.88 8.54
CA CYS A 48 19.01 -0.69 7.15
C CYS A 48 20.08 -1.71 6.76
N THR A 49 21.00 -2.05 7.67
CA THR A 49 22.05 -3.05 7.41
C THR A 49 21.51 -4.48 7.37
N GLU A 50 20.43 -4.75 8.12
CA GLU A 50 19.73 -6.06 8.06
C GLU A 50 18.87 -6.21 6.80
N LEU A 51 18.44 -5.09 6.21
CA LEU A 51 17.57 -5.09 5.03
C LEU A 51 18.34 -5.26 3.71
N ILE A 52 19.61 -4.89 3.68
CA ILE A 52 20.47 -4.98 2.49
C ILE A 52 21.76 -5.70 2.86
N ASP A 53 21.91 -6.92 2.36
CA ASP A 53 23.12 -7.71 2.55
C ASP A 53 24.35 -6.98 1.98
N GLY A 54 25.41 -6.89 2.80
CA GLY A 54 26.66 -6.20 2.45
C GLY A 54 26.69 -4.70 2.76
N LEU A 55 25.60 -4.12 3.29
CA LEU A 55 25.58 -2.73 3.73
C LEU A 55 26.08 -2.59 5.17
N SER A 56 27.11 -1.75 5.38
CA SER A 56 27.64 -1.47 6.73
C SER A 56 26.97 -0.25 7.37
N GLU A 57 26.91 -0.21 8.70
CA GLU A 57 26.36 0.96 9.43
C GLU A 57 27.11 2.25 9.07
N HIS A 58 28.43 2.14 8.86
CA HIS A 58 29.27 3.26 8.47
C HIS A 58 28.87 3.80 7.10
N THR A 59 28.65 2.91 6.13
CA THR A 59 28.18 3.28 4.78
C THR A 59 26.84 3.99 4.84
N VAL A 60 25.89 3.51 5.63
CA VAL A 60 24.57 4.18 5.81
C VAL A 60 24.75 5.59 6.37
N ARG A 61 25.61 5.77 7.37
CA ARG A 61 25.91 7.10 7.93
C ARG A 61 26.56 8.02 6.90
N MET A 62 27.43 7.49 6.05
CA MET A 62 28.04 8.25 4.96
C MET A 62 27.01 8.67 3.90
N LEU A 63 26.07 7.80 3.52
CA LEU A 63 24.99 8.12 2.59
C LEU A 63 24.09 9.24 3.12
N VAL A 64 23.81 9.20 4.42
CA VAL A 64 23.08 10.23 5.15
C VAL A 64 23.86 11.56 5.20
N ALA A 65 25.15 11.52 5.54
CA ALA A 65 25.99 12.71 5.58
C ALA A 65 26.18 13.36 4.19
N GLN A 66 26.14 12.55 3.13
CA GLN A 66 26.18 12.98 1.74
C GLN A 66 24.80 13.42 1.19
N ASN A 67 23.73 13.39 2.01
CA ASN A 67 22.35 13.71 1.60
C ASN A 67 21.83 12.90 0.40
N LYS A 68 22.31 11.67 0.21
CA LYS A 68 21.89 10.81 -0.90
C LYS A 68 20.56 10.10 -0.67
N ILE A 69 20.16 9.99 0.60
CA ILE A 69 18.95 9.30 1.04
C ILE A 69 18.24 10.20 2.05
N LYS A 70 16.91 10.23 2.01
CA LYS A 70 16.05 10.98 2.93
C LYS A 70 16.10 10.38 4.33
N TYR A 71 16.42 11.23 5.30
CA TYR A 71 16.51 10.84 6.70
C TYR A 71 15.92 11.89 7.64
N ILE A 72 15.55 11.46 8.84
CA ILE A 72 15.16 12.27 9.97
C ILE A 72 16.12 11.97 11.11
N ARG A 73 16.60 13.02 11.79
CA ARG A 73 17.38 12.86 13.01
C ARG A 73 16.48 13.10 14.22
N THR A 74 16.28 12.07 15.03
CA THR A 74 15.53 12.16 16.29
C THR A 74 16.50 12.41 17.43
N GLY A 75 16.51 13.66 17.91
CA GLY A 75 17.33 14.14 19.03
C GLY A 75 18.08 15.44 18.70
N GLU A 76 18.24 16.30 19.70
CA GLU A 76 19.02 17.54 19.60
C GLU A 76 20.51 17.20 19.59
N GLY A 77 21.14 17.25 18.41
CA GLY A 77 22.59 17.17 18.26
C GLY A 77 23.12 16.12 17.28
N VAL A 78 24.45 16.17 17.04
CA VAL A 78 25.18 15.39 16.01
C VAL A 78 25.15 13.87 16.27
N ARG A 79 24.84 13.45 17.50
CA ARG A 79 24.73 12.03 17.90
C ARG A 79 23.28 11.51 17.98
N GLY A 80 22.30 12.32 17.59
CA GLY A 80 20.89 11.90 17.54
C GLY A 80 20.67 10.66 16.69
N LYS A 81 19.61 9.92 16.99
CA LYS A 81 19.26 8.69 16.26
C LYS A 81 18.86 9.04 14.84
N ILE A 82 19.27 8.23 13.87
CA ILE A 82 18.97 8.46 12.45
C ILE A 82 17.90 7.47 12.04
N LEU A 83 16.83 8.00 11.44
CA LEU A 83 15.73 7.27 10.85
C LEU A 83 15.70 7.54 9.36
N VAL A 84 15.75 6.49 8.55
CA VAL A 84 15.76 6.54 7.09
C VAL A 84 14.45 5.98 6.57
N ASN A 85 13.90 6.59 5.52
CA ASN A 85 12.71 6.02 4.87
C ASN A 85 13.09 4.71 4.15
N ARG A 86 12.34 3.63 4.40
CA ARG A 86 12.59 2.32 3.79
C ARG A 86 12.58 2.35 2.26
N ASP A 87 11.60 3.00 1.67
CA ASP A 87 11.39 2.97 0.23
C ASP A 87 12.48 3.77 -0.50
N ASP A 88 12.90 4.89 0.09
CA ASP A 88 13.97 5.73 -0.45
C ASP A 88 15.32 4.99 -0.43
N LEU A 89 15.61 4.26 0.66
CA LEU A 89 16.81 3.42 0.75
C LEU A 89 16.79 2.33 -0.33
N LEU A 90 15.68 1.61 -0.50
CA LEU A 90 15.56 0.57 -1.52
C LEU A 90 15.67 1.13 -2.95
N ASN A 91 15.06 2.29 -3.22
CA ASN A 91 15.14 2.94 -4.52
C ASN A 91 16.57 3.37 -4.86
N TYR A 92 17.36 3.81 -3.88
CA TYR A 92 18.76 4.20 -4.11
C TYR A 92 19.63 3.04 -4.62
N PHE A 93 19.41 1.81 -4.13
CA PHE A 93 20.21 0.63 -4.53
C PHE A 93 19.65 -0.15 -5.73
N ARG A 94 18.40 0.11 -6.14
CA ARG A 94 17.77 -0.53 -7.30
C ARG A 94 17.98 0.25 -8.60
N ASN A 95 18.49 1.47 -8.53
CA ASN A 95 18.85 2.32 -9.67
C ASN A 95 20.26 2.05 -10.18
#